data_AF-A0AAU7XLZ5-F1
#
_entry.id   AF-A0AAU7XLZ5-F1
#
_cell.length_a   1.000
_cell.length_b   1.000
_cell.length_c   1.000
_cell.angle_alpha   90.00
_cell.angle_beta   90.00
_cell.angle_gamma   90.00
#
_symmetry.space_group_name_H-M   'P 1'
#
loop_
_entity.id
_entity.type
_entity.pdbx_description
1 polymer ?
#
loop_
_entity_poly.entity_id
_entity_poly.type
_entity_poly.pdbx_seq_one_letter_code
_entity_poly.pdbx_strand_id
1 'polypeptide(L)'
;MTNATMFPVSPPPPWASSLRSQPHTAMPAVHPFHDPLSEHRLAMLERKEPTRRLVRDVIAIRRARKLSQAALAKELGVSKRTWQEWEQGRRLPSGVGRALLDRWAREQPEWPGDSR
;
A
#
# COMPACT_ATOMS: atom_id res chain seq x y z
N MET A 1 -9.11 -14.45 65.43
CA MET A 1 -9.37 -15.87 65.09
C MET A 1 -10.15 -15.88 63.78
N THR A 2 -9.47 -16.11 62.65
CA THR A 2 -10.04 -16.00 61.30
C THR A 2 -10.60 -17.34 60.83
N ASN A 3 -11.87 -17.35 60.40
CA ASN A 3 -12.57 -18.50 59.85
C ASN A 3 -12.24 -18.63 58.34
N ALA A 4 -11.73 -19.79 57.92
CA ALA A 4 -11.35 -20.06 56.53
C ALA A 4 -12.48 -20.80 55.82
N THR A 5 -13.12 -20.11 54.87
CA THR A 5 -14.14 -20.66 53.97
C THR A 5 -13.49 -21.60 52.94
N MET A 6 -13.97 -22.85 52.91
CA MET A 6 -13.59 -23.89 51.96
C MET A 6 -14.39 -23.71 50.65
N PHE A 7 -13.72 -23.60 49.49
CA PHE A 7 -14.36 -23.65 48.16
C PHE A 7 -14.17 -25.05 47.53
N PRO A 8 -15.14 -25.60 46.77
CA PRO A 8 -15.01 -26.89 46.13
C PRO A 8 -14.12 -26.86 44.87
N VAL A 9 -13.35 -27.91 44.66
CA VAL A 9 -12.46 -28.14 43.51
C VAL A 9 -13.27 -28.59 42.28
N SER A 10 -13.15 -27.88 41.16
CA SER A 10 -13.69 -28.30 39.86
C SER A 10 -12.80 -29.37 39.22
N PRO A 11 -13.37 -30.38 38.52
CA PRO A 11 -12.56 -31.34 37.76
C PRO A 11 -11.94 -30.71 36.51
N PRO A 12 -10.73 -31.14 36.09
CA PRO A 12 -10.03 -30.58 34.95
C PRO A 12 -10.68 -30.95 33.60
N PRO A 13 -10.48 -30.14 32.55
CA PRO A 13 -11.06 -30.38 31.23
C PRO A 13 -10.42 -31.59 30.51
N PRO A 14 -11.15 -32.23 29.58
CA PRO A 14 -10.78 -33.53 28.98
C PRO A 14 -9.55 -33.51 28.06
N TRP A 15 -8.89 -32.37 27.84
CA TRP A 15 -7.66 -32.29 27.05
C TRP A 15 -6.37 -32.40 27.89
N ALA A 16 -6.48 -32.34 29.22
CA ALA A 16 -5.32 -32.31 30.13
C ALA A 16 -4.58 -33.67 30.29
N SER A 17 -5.10 -34.77 29.72
CA SER A 17 -4.53 -36.11 29.89
C SER A 17 -3.62 -36.58 28.74
N SER A 18 -3.31 -35.75 27.76
CA SER A 18 -2.49 -36.15 26.60
C SER A 18 -1.08 -35.54 26.56
N LEU A 19 -0.46 -35.32 27.73
CA LEU A 19 0.95 -34.93 27.84
C LEU A 19 1.76 -36.00 28.57
N ARG A 20 1.65 -37.24 28.11
CA ARG A 20 2.65 -38.28 28.42
C ARG A 20 2.92 -39.07 27.14
N SER A 21 4.17 -38.97 26.69
CA SER A 21 4.82 -39.78 25.65
C SER A 21 4.58 -39.39 24.19
N GLN A 22 5.34 -38.41 23.68
CA GLN A 22 5.82 -38.40 22.29
C GLN A 22 7.23 -37.78 22.20
N PRO A 23 8.28 -38.53 21.82
CA PRO A 23 9.53 -37.96 21.33
C PRO A 23 9.34 -37.61 19.84
N HIS A 24 9.23 -36.33 19.49
CA HIS A 24 9.16 -35.91 18.09
C HIS A 24 10.09 -34.72 17.81
N THR A 25 11.16 -35.04 17.08
CA THR A 25 11.65 -34.33 15.89
C THR A 25 11.11 -32.91 15.64
N ALA A 26 12.07 -31.97 15.63
CA ALA A 26 12.09 -30.70 14.91
C ALA A 26 10.92 -29.71 15.11
N MET A 27 11.27 -28.54 15.62
CA MET A 27 10.41 -27.34 15.56
C MET A 27 10.14 -26.95 14.10
N PRO A 28 8.90 -26.73 13.67
CA PRO A 28 8.65 -25.88 12.52
C PRO A 28 8.51 -24.42 12.98
N ALA A 29 9.18 -23.57 12.22
CA ALA A 29 9.30 -22.14 12.40
C ALA A 29 7.94 -21.41 12.36
N VAL A 30 7.90 -20.33 13.15
CA VAL A 30 7.17 -19.06 13.01
C VAL A 30 6.35 -18.85 11.73
N HIS A 31 5.06 -18.44 11.85
CA HIS A 31 4.49 -17.21 11.26
C HIS A 31 2.99 -17.01 11.59
N PRO A 32 2.50 -15.74 11.59
CA PRO A 32 1.68 -15.13 12.64
C PRO A 32 0.24 -14.80 12.19
N PHE A 33 -0.54 -14.17 13.07
CA PHE A 33 -1.86 -13.58 12.80
C PHE A 33 -2.01 -13.01 11.37
N HIS A 34 -2.78 -13.69 10.53
CA HIS A 34 -3.25 -13.17 9.25
C HIS A 34 -4.40 -12.19 9.54
N ASP A 35 -4.13 -10.89 9.43
CA ASP A 35 -5.16 -9.84 9.54
C ASP A 35 -5.75 -9.58 8.13
N PRO A 36 -6.98 -10.02 7.83
CA PRO A 36 -7.56 -9.91 6.49
C PRO A 36 -7.82 -8.47 6.04
N LEU A 37 -7.80 -7.49 6.96
CA LEU A 37 -7.90 -6.06 6.64
C LEU A 37 -6.56 -5.50 6.09
N SER A 38 -5.43 -6.14 6.41
CA SER A 38 -4.10 -5.76 5.94
C SER A 38 -3.89 -6.09 4.46
N GLU A 39 -4.32 -7.27 4.00
CA GLU A 39 -4.30 -7.64 2.58
C GLU A 39 -5.20 -6.74 1.72
N HIS A 40 -6.37 -6.36 2.25
CA HIS A 40 -7.28 -5.46 1.54
C HIS A 40 -6.71 -4.05 1.37
N ARG A 41 -6.04 -3.51 2.41
CA ARG A 41 -5.33 -2.23 2.34
C ARG A 41 -4.13 -2.29 1.40
N LEU A 42 -3.39 -3.40 1.40
CA LEU A 42 -2.29 -3.65 0.46
C LEU A 42 -2.80 -3.66 -0.99
N ALA A 43 -3.84 -4.44 -1.29
CA ALA A 43 -4.44 -4.53 -2.62
C ALA A 43 -5.01 -3.17 -3.10
N MET A 44 -5.56 -2.36 -2.19
CA MET A 44 -6.03 -0.99 -2.50
C MET A 44 -4.90 -0.03 -2.88
N LEU A 45 -3.73 -0.14 -2.24
CA LEU A 45 -2.55 0.67 -2.54
C LEU A 45 -1.91 0.26 -3.87
N GLU A 46 -1.81 -1.04 -4.13
CA GLU A 46 -1.30 -1.59 -5.39
C GLU A 46 -2.12 -1.11 -6.60
N ARG A 47 -3.45 -1.07 -6.49
CA ARG A 47 -4.31 -0.56 -7.57
C ARG A 47 -4.05 0.91 -7.94
N LYS A 48 -3.58 1.72 -6.99
CA LYS A 48 -3.33 3.15 -7.19
C LYS A 48 -1.88 3.44 -7.60
N GLU A 49 -0.97 2.49 -7.43
CA GLU A 49 0.44 2.61 -7.79
C GLU A 49 0.70 2.98 -9.26
N PRO A 50 0.04 2.41 -10.28
CA PRO A 50 0.32 2.79 -11.67
C PRO A 50 0.05 4.28 -11.94
N THR A 51 -1.00 4.83 -11.32
CA THR A 51 -1.29 6.28 -11.44
C THR A 51 -0.25 7.12 -10.71
N ARG A 52 0.27 6.66 -9.55
CA ARG A 52 1.32 7.37 -8.80
C ARG A 52 2.64 7.38 -9.57
N ARG A 53 3.01 6.26 -10.18
CA ARG A 53 4.18 6.15 -11.07
C ARG A 53 4.08 7.13 -12.22
N LEU A 54 2.94 7.15 -12.91
CA LEU A 54 2.68 8.09 -14.01
C LEU A 54 2.89 9.55 -13.59
N VAL A 55 2.40 9.95 -12.41
CA VAL A 55 2.62 11.32 -11.90
C VAL A 55 4.12 11.58 -11.65
N ARG A 56 4.86 10.61 -11.11
CA ARG A 56 6.32 10.73 -10.89
C ARG A 56 7.08 10.87 -12.21
N ASP A 57 6.71 10.10 -13.22
CA ASP A 57 7.32 10.17 -14.54
C ASP A 57 7.11 11.54 -15.16
N VAL A 58 5.87 12.05 -15.12
CA VAL A 58 5.56 13.40 -15.62
C VAL A 58 6.35 14.49 -14.87
N ILE A 59 6.54 14.36 -13.55
CA ILE A 59 7.39 15.27 -12.77
C ILE A 59 8.84 15.23 -13.25
N ALA A 60 9.36 14.03 -13.52
CA ALA A 60 10.74 13.85 -13.95
C ALA A 60 10.96 14.40 -15.36
N ILE A 61 10.04 14.15 -16.30
CA ILE A 61 10.07 14.74 -17.64
C ILE A 61 10.00 16.26 -17.58
N ARG A 62 9.08 16.81 -16.76
CA ARG A 62 8.97 18.26 -16.54
C ARG A 62 10.31 18.87 -16.12
N ARG A 63 11.02 18.22 -15.20
CA ARG A 63 12.33 18.67 -14.72
C ARG A 63 13.40 18.58 -15.80
N ALA A 64 13.43 17.48 -16.56
CA ALA A 64 14.36 17.32 -17.69
C ALA A 64 14.16 18.41 -18.75
N ARG A 65 12.91 18.71 -19.09
CA ARG A 65 12.51 19.79 -20.03
C ARG A 65 12.57 21.20 -19.45
N LYS A 66 12.98 21.36 -18.18
CA LYS A 66 13.03 22.65 -17.45
C LYS A 66 11.71 23.43 -17.48
N LEU A 67 10.57 22.72 -17.50
CA LEU A 67 9.26 23.33 -17.53
C LEU A 67 8.80 23.77 -16.13
N SER A 68 8.22 24.97 -16.06
CA SER A 68 7.53 25.42 -14.83
C SER A 68 6.23 24.62 -14.64
N GLN A 69 5.71 24.58 -13.40
CA GLN A 69 4.41 23.95 -13.12
C GLN A 69 3.27 24.56 -13.96
N ALA A 70 3.31 25.87 -14.20
CA ALA A 70 2.28 26.55 -15.00
C ALA A 70 2.39 26.19 -16.48
N ALA A 71 3.61 26.06 -17.01
CA ALA A 71 3.84 25.63 -18.39
C ALA A 71 3.34 24.20 -18.61
N LEU A 72 3.70 23.27 -17.72
CA LEU A 72 3.19 21.89 -17.80
C LEU A 72 1.67 21.84 -17.70
N ALA A 73 1.08 22.58 -16.75
CA ALA A 73 -0.38 22.61 -16.59
C ALA A 73 -1.08 23.11 -17.87
N LYS A 74 -0.49 24.10 -18.55
CA LYS A 74 -0.97 24.61 -19.84
C LYS A 74 -0.85 23.54 -20.95
N GLU A 75 0.27 22.81 -21.02
CA GLU A 75 0.44 21.71 -22.00
C GLU A 75 -0.56 20.57 -21.74
N LEU A 76 -0.85 20.26 -20.47
CA LEU A 76 -1.83 19.23 -20.08
C LEU A 76 -3.29 19.70 -20.21
N GLY A 77 -3.54 20.99 -20.43
CA GLY A 77 -4.90 21.56 -20.45
C GLY A 77 -5.59 21.56 -19.08
N VAL A 78 -4.84 21.57 -17.98
CA VAL A 78 -5.37 21.60 -16.61
C VAL A 78 -4.94 22.87 -15.86
N SER A 79 -5.60 23.17 -14.74
CA SER A 79 -5.16 24.30 -13.92
C SER A 79 -3.84 24.00 -13.20
N LYS A 80 -3.02 25.03 -12.94
CA LYS A 80 -1.79 24.91 -12.12
C LYS A 80 -2.10 24.27 -10.75
N ARG A 81 -3.25 24.61 -10.16
CA ARG A 81 -3.71 24.04 -8.88
C ARG A 81 -3.96 22.54 -8.99
N THR A 82 -4.61 22.09 -10.06
CA THR A 82 -4.86 20.66 -10.32
C THR A 82 -3.56 19.89 -10.40
N TRP A 83 -2.59 20.41 -11.16
CA TRP A 83 -1.25 19.81 -11.23
C TRP A 83 -0.56 19.76 -9.86
N GLN A 84 -0.64 20.83 -9.06
CA GLN A 84 -0.05 20.88 -7.71
C GLN A 84 -0.67 19.86 -6.75
N GLU A 85 -1.99 19.66 -6.80
CA GLU A 85 -2.66 18.64 -5.99
C GLU A 85 -2.21 17.21 -6.35
N TRP A 86 -1.90 16.96 -7.62
CA TRP A 86 -1.35 15.69 -8.09
C TRP A 86 0.12 15.51 -7.70
N GLU A 87 0.96 16.51 -7.95
CA GLU A 87 2.39 16.48 -7.63
C GLU A 87 2.64 16.34 -6.12
N GLN A 88 1.78 16.93 -5.28
CA GLN A 88 1.84 16.79 -3.82
C GLN A 88 1.18 15.50 -3.29
N GLY A 89 0.57 14.70 -4.17
CA GLY A 89 -0.13 13.47 -3.77
C GLY A 89 -1.41 13.70 -2.96
N ARG A 90 -1.90 14.95 -2.86
CA ARG A 90 -3.18 15.27 -2.21
C ARG A 90 -4.35 14.66 -2.96
N ARG A 91 -4.24 14.57 -4.28
CA ARG A 91 -5.24 13.96 -5.16
C ARG A 91 -4.56 13.10 -6.21
N LEU A 92 -5.16 11.96 -6.53
CA LEU A 92 -4.69 11.12 -7.63
C LEU A 92 -5.49 11.46 -8.90
N PRO A 93 -4.83 11.61 -10.06
CA PRO A 93 -5.54 11.77 -11.32
C PRO A 93 -6.38 10.51 -11.63
N SER A 94 -7.60 10.71 -12.09
CA SER A 94 -8.54 9.63 -12.43
C SER A 94 -9.26 9.95 -13.73
N GLY A 95 -9.68 8.91 -14.47
CA GLY A 95 -10.38 9.08 -15.74
C GLY A 95 -9.60 9.95 -16.73
N VAL A 96 -10.20 11.06 -17.16
CA VAL A 96 -9.61 12.01 -18.11
C VAL A 96 -8.25 12.54 -17.64
N GLY A 97 -8.10 12.86 -16.35
CA GLY A 97 -6.84 13.37 -15.82
C GLY A 97 -5.68 12.38 -15.96
N ARG A 98 -5.95 11.07 -15.83
CA ARG A 98 -4.95 10.02 -16.04
C ARG A 98 -4.61 9.88 -17.53
N ALA A 99 -5.63 9.90 -18.40
CA ALA A 99 -5.43 9.80 -19.85
C ALA A 99 -4.59 10.96 -20.41
N LEU A 100 -4.79 12.18 -19.91
CA LEU A 100 -3.99 13.34 -20.30
C LEU A 100 -2.51 13.18 -19.93
N LEU A 101 -2.23 12.68 -18.72
CA LEU A 101 -0.86 12.44 -18.29
C LEU A 101 -0.20 11.32 -19.10
N ASP A 102 -0.94 10.25 -19.40
CA ASP A 102 -0.45 9.11 -20.19
C ASP A 102 -0.10 9.55 -21.62
N ARG A 103 -1.02 10.27 -22.26
CA ARG A 103 -0.80 10.84 -23.59
C ARG A 103 0.39 11.80 -23.60
N TRP A 104 0.39 12.77 -22.69
CA TRP A 104 1.45 13.77 -22.63
C TRP A 104 2.81 13.12 -22.40
N ALA A 105 2.90 12.10 -21.53
CA ALA A 105 4.16 11.40 -21.25
C ALA A 105 4.69 10.62 -22.46
N ARG A 106 3.82 9.99 -23.27
CA ARG A 106 4.21 9.28 -24.50
C ARG A 106 4.69 10.20 -25.61
N GLU A 107 4.20 11.43 -25.65
CA GLU A 107 4.60 12.44 -26.64
C GLU A 107 6.00 13.03 -26.35
N GLN A 108 6.68 12.63 -25.28
CA GLN A 108 7.97 13.18 -24.87
C GLN A 108 9.12 12.35 -25.48
N PRO A 109 9.90 12.93 -26.42
CA PRO A 109 10.91 12.18 -27.18
C PRO A 109 12.15 11.79 -26.36
N GLU A 110 12.38 12.49 -25.25
CA GLU A 110 13.63 12.45 -24.47
C GLU A 110 13.51 11.69 -23.13
N TRP A 111 12.34 11.10 -22.86
CA TRP A 111 12.13 10.32 -21.64
C TRP A 111 12.11 8.82 -21.93
N PRO A 112 13.18 8.08 -21.61
CA PRO A 112 13.22 6.61 -21.74
C PRO A 112 12.41 5.90 -20.64
N GLY A 113 11.34 6.54 -20.15
CA GLY A 113 10.53 6.12 -19.01
C GLY A 113 10.14 4.67 -19.09
N ASP A 114 10.89 3.85 -18.34
CA ASP A 114 10.72 2.41 -18.21
C ASP A 114 10.49 1.71 -19.56
N SER A 115 11.57 1.40 -20.28
CA SER A 115 11.53 0.39 -21.34
C SER A 115 11.21 -0.98 -20.73
N ARG A 116 9.93 -1.26 -20.42
CA ARG A 116 9.46 -2.61 -20.10
C ARG A 116 7.95 -2.80 -20.28
#